data_AF-A0AAD7GTH9-F1
#
_entry.id   AF-A0AAD7GTH9-F1
#
_cell.length_a   1.000
_cell.length_b   1.000
_cell.length_c   1.000
_cell.angle_alpha   90.00
_cell.angle_beta   90.00
_cell.angle_gamma   90.00
#
_symmetry.space_group_name_H-M   'P 1'
#
loop_
_entity.id
_entity.type
_entity.pdbx_description
1 polymer ?
#
loop_
_entity_poly.entity_id
_entity_poly.type
_entity_poly.pdbx_seq_one_letter_code
_entity_poly.pdbx_strand_id
1 'polypeptide(L)'
;IKELSAAILRQKKILRDLEQTKSDVQSDLNRVLDPMARLPLELSSEIFIRCLPTDSIPSPHPTSAPMLLTTVCRAWSRIAISTPSLWAGIRIEFPS
;
A
#
# COMPACT_ATOMS: atom_id res chain seq x y z
N ILE A 1 -40.62 -27.16 -13.51
CA ILE A 1 -40.26 -25.87 -12.87
C ILE A 1 -39.43 -26.06 -11.59
N LYS A 2 -39.90 -26.79 -10.56
CA LYS A 2 -39.15 -26.97 -9.29
C LYS A 2 -37.73 -27.53 -9.45
N GLU A 3 -37.53 -28.53 -10.31
CA GLU A 3 -36.20 -29.10 -10.58
C GLU A 3 -35.24 -28.12 -11.24
N LEU A 4 -35.72 -27.33 -12.23
CA LEU A 4 -34.93 -26.27 -12.86
C LEU A 4 -34.53 -25.20 -11.84
N SER A 5 -35.44 -24.77 -10.96
CA SER A 5 -35.12 -23.83 -9.88
C SER A 5 -34.07 -24.39 -8.92
N ALA A 6 -34.19 -25.68 -8.56
CA ALA A 6 -33.22 -26.35 -7.70
C ALA A 6 -31.85 -26.48 -8.39
N ALA A 7 -31.80 -26.78 -9.69
CA ALA A 7 -30.56 -26.83 -10.46
C ALA A 7 -29.87 -25.46 -10.51
N ILE A 8 -30.61 -24.40 -10.86
CA ILE A 8 -30.10 -23.02 -10.88
C ILE A 8 -29.53 -22.63 -9.52
N LEU A 9 -30.20 -22.99 -8.42
CA LEU A 9 -29.72 -22.68 -7.08
C LEU A 9 -28.40 -23.40 -6.75
N ARG A 10 -28.24 -24.67 -7.14
CA ARG A 10 -26.98 -25.42 -6.97
C ARG A 10 -25.84 -24.77 -7.75
N GLN A 11 -26.09 -24.41 -9.00
CA GLN A 11 -25.09 -23.77 -9.85
C GLN A 11 -24.67 -22.40 -9.30
N LYS A 12 -25.63 -21.59 -8.84
CA LYS A 12 -25.33 -20.31 -8.16
C LYS A 12 -24.51 -20.51 -6.89
N LYS A 13 -24.75 -21.59 -6.12
CA LYS A 13 -23.94 -21.91 -4.95
C LYS A 13 -22.48 -22.19 -5.35
N ILE A 14 -22.28 -23.08 -6.32
CA ILE A 14 -20.94 -23.43 -6.82
C ILE A 14 -20.20 -22.20 -7.33
N LEU A 15 -20.86 -21.34 -8.12
CA LEU A 15 -20.24 -20.11 -8.62
C LEU A 15 -19.76 -19.21 -7.48
N ARG A 16 -20.60 -18.98 -6.45
CA ARG A 16 -20.20 -18.19 -5.29
C ARG A 16 -19.02 -18.80 -4.55
N ASP A 17 -19.03 -20.11 -4.34
CA ASP A 17 -17.96 -20.82 -3.63
C ASP A 17 -16.62 -20.71 -4.40
N LEU A 18 -16.67 -20.78 -5.74
CA LEU A 18 -15.50 -20.59 -6.60
C LEU A 18 -15.01 -19.14 -6.62
N GLU A 19 -15.93 -18.16 -6.69
CA GLU A 19 -15.59 -16.74 -6.62
C GLU A 19 -14.92 -16.39 -5.28
N GLN A 20 -15.44 -16.94 -4.18
CA GLN A 20 -14.83 -16.78 -2.86
C GLN A 20 -13.43 -17.39 -2.83
N THR A 21 -13.27 -18.63 -3.28
CA THR A 21 -11.96 -19.30 -3.33
C THR A 21 -10.95 -18.50 -4.16
N LYS A 22 -11.39 -17.98 -5.31
CA LYS A 22 -10.56 -17.11 -6.16
C LYS A 22 -10.13 -15.84 -5.40
N SER A 23 -11.06 -15.20 -4.70
CA SER A 23 -10.77 -14.00 -3.89
C SER A 23 -9.77 -14.30 -2.77
N ASP A 24 -9.91 -15.43 -2.10
CA ASP A 24 -9.02 -15.83 -1.00
C ASP A 24 -7.60 -16.07 -1.51
N VAL A 25 -7.45 -16.84 -2.60
CA VAL A 25 -6.15 -17.08 -3.24
C VAL A 25 -5.53 -15.78 -3.75
N GLN A 26 -6.33 -14.87 -4.31
CA GLN A 26 -5.84 -13.56 -4.77
C GLN A 26 -5.29 -12.72 -3.60
N SER A 27 -5.98 -12.73 -2.46
CA SER A 27 -5.56 -12.03 -1.25
C SER A 27 -4.24 -12.58 -0.70
N ASP A 28 -4.10 -13.90 -0.65
CA ASP A 28 -2.88 -14.55 -0.18
C ASP A 28 -1.71 -14.31 -1.13
N LEU A 29 -1.95 -14.36 -2.45
CA LEU A 29 -0.94 -14.01 -3.43
C LEU A 29 -0.48 -12.56 -3.26
N ASN A 30 -1.40 -11.61 -3.06
CA ASN A 30 -1.05 -10.21 -2.83
C ASN A 30 -0.20 -10.02 -1.57
N ARG A 31 -0.44 -10.80 -0.51
CA ARG A 31 0.39 -10.78 0.71
C ARG A 31 1.79 -11.32 0.47
N VAL A 32 1.91 -12.42 -0.26
CA VAL A 32 3.22 -13.05 -0.57
C VAL A 32 4.03 -12.20 -1.54
N LEU A 33 3.37 -11.56 -2.50
CA LEU A 33 4.00 -10.71 -3.50
C LEU A 33 4.28 -9.30 -3.00
N ASP A 34 3.78 -8.88 -1.83
CA ASP A 34 4.07 -7.57 -1.25
C ASP A 34 5.59 -7.42 -1.03
N PRO A 35 6.30 -6.63 -1.86
CA PRO A 35 7.74 -6.48 -1.75
C PRO A 35 8.14 -5.87 -0.40
N MET A 36 7.25 -5.07 0.18
CA MET A 36 7.50 -4.34 1.43
C MET A 36 7.34 -5.23 2.65
N ALA A 37 6.59 -6.33 2.55
CA ALA A 37 6.55 -7.35 3.59
C ALA A 37 7.86 -8.16 3.67
N ARG A 38 8.68 -8.12 2.61
CA ARG A 38 9.94 -8.87 2.50
C ARG A 38 11.18 -8.03 2.72
N LEU A 39 11.10 -6.71 2.51
CA LEU A 39 12.22 -5.82 2.79
C LEU A 39 12.38 -5.59 4.30
N PRO A 40 13.61 -5.68 4.83
CA PRO A 40 13.93 -5.15 6.15
C PRO A 40 13.55 -3.67 6.28
N LEU A 41 13.24 -3.26 7.51
CA LEU A 41 12.86 -1.89 7.82
C LEU A 41 13.97 -0.91 7.42
N GLU A 42 15.22 -1.29 7.68
CA GLU A 42 16.42 -0.49 7.44
C GLU A 42 16.60 -0.18 5.95
N LEU A 43 16.39 -1.19 5.09
CA LEU A 43 16.48 -1.00 3.63
C LEU A 43 15.34 -0.14 3.11
N SER A 44 14.13 -0.30 3.67
CA SER A 44 12.98 0.54 3.30
C SER A 44 13.24 2.01 3.66
N SER A 45 13.75 2.28 4.87
CA SER A 45 14.15 3.62 5.31
C SER A 45 15.25 4.22 4.44
N GLU A 46 16.27 3.44 4.07
CA GLU A 46 17.35 3.90 3.18
C GLU A 46 16.82 4.27 1.78
N ILE A 47 15.94 3.43 1.20
CA ILE A 47 15.29 3.73 -0.08
C ILE A 47 14.50 5.04 0.03
N PHE A 48 13.73 5.21 1.10
CA PHE A 48 12.92 6.41 1.32
C PHE A 48 13.78 7.67 1.41
N ILE A 49 14.92 7.60 2.12
CA ILE A 49 15.87 8.72 2.23
C ILE A 49 16.41 9.10 0.85
N ARG A 50 16.69 8.12 -0.01
CA ARG A 50 17.14 8.35 -1.39
C ARG A 50 16.05 8.92 -2.31
N CYS A 51 14.78 8.91 -1.90
CA CYS A 51 13.70 9.58 -2.61
C CYS A 51 13.61 11.09 -2.28
N LEU A 52 14.37 11.60 -1.31
CA LEU A 52 14.41 13.02 -1.02
C LEU A 52 15.10 13.80 -2.16
N PRO A 53 14.71 15.07 -2.39
CA PRO A 53 15.43 15.95 -3.31
C PRO A 53 16.90 16.10 -2.88
N THR A 54 17.84 15.95 -3.81
CA THR A 54 19.27 16.09 -3.53
C THR A 54 19.72 17.56 -3.42
N ASP A 55 19.11 18.43 -4.22
CA ASP A 55 19.58 19.82 -4.38
C ASP A 55 18.69 20.86 -3.67
N SER A 56 17.70 20.43 -2.88
CA SER A 56 16.78 21.35 -2.20
C SER A 56 16.17 20.77 -0.93
N ILE A 57 15.72 21.66 -0.05
CA ILE A 57 14.93 21.27 1.12
C ILE A 57 13.55 20.78 0.63
N PRO A 58 13.08 19.60 1.07
CA PRO A 58 11.75 19.08 0.72
C PRO A 58 10.64 20.08 1.03
N SER A 59 9.69 20.25 0.10
CA SER A 59 8.43 20.92 0.39
C SER A 59 7.39 19.90 0.91
N PRO A 60 6.46 20.29 1.78
CA PRO A 60 5.40 19.43 2.28
C PRO A 60 4.28 19.27 1.24
N HIS A 61 4.64 18.83 0.03
CA HIS A 61 3.70 18.60 -1.05
C HIS A 61 3.28 17.12 -1.11
N PRO A 62 1.98 16.79 -1.26
CA PRO A 62 1.50 15.41 -1.19
C PRO A 62 2.10 14.46 -2.24
N THR A 63 2.65 15.00 -3.33
CA THR A 63 3.29 14.22 -4.41
C THR A 63 4.81 14.14 -4.29
N SER A 64 5.40 14.67 -3.22
CA SER A 64 6.85 14.72 -3.02
C SER A 64 7.23 14.06 -1.71
N ALA A 65 8.40 13.43 -1.64
CA ALA A 65 8.93 12.96 -0.38
C ALA A 65 9.24 14.16 0.55
N PRO A 66 9.05 14.03 1.88
CA PRO A 66 8.62 12.82 2.58
C PRO A 66 7.10 12.56 2.58
N MET A 67 6.26 13.55 2.22
CA MET A 67 4.80 13.45 2.32
C MET A 67 4.19 12.29 1.54
N LEU A 68 4.60 12.10 0.28
CA LEU A 68 4.12 11.02 -0.57
C LEU A 68 4.31 9.64 0.10
N LEU A 69 5.46 9.45 0.76
CA LEU A 69 5.78 8.18 1.42
C LEU A 69 4.83 7.89 2.59
N THR A 70 4.23 8.91 3.19
CA THR A 70 3.27 8.73 4.29
C THR A 70 1.88 8.29 3.86
N THR A 71 1.55 8.40 2.56
CA THR A 71 0.17 8.22 2.05
C THR A 71 -0.05 6.96 1.22
N VAL A 72 1.01 6.26 0.81
CA VAL A 72 0.91 5.06 -0.04
C VAL A 72 0.17 3.92 0.64
N CYS A 73 0.60 3.51 1.83
CA CYS A 73 -0.05 2.49 2.64
C CYS A 73 0.32 2.63 4.12
N ARG A 74 -0.35 1.88 5.00
CA ARG A 74 -0.09 1.94 6.45
C ARG A 74 1.33 1.53 6.82
N ALA A 75 1.91 0.56 6.12
CA ALA A 75 3.29 0.13 6.37
C ALA A 75 4.26 1.25 6.03
N TRP A 76 4.16 1.84 4.83
CA TRP A 76 5.02 2.96 4.40
C TRP A 76 4.89 4.16 5.34
N SER A 77 3.66 4.50 5.73
CA SER A 77 3.40 5.57 6.69
C SER A 77 4.14 5.35 8.00
N ARG A 78 4.09 4.14 8.56
CA ARG A 78 4.80 3.80 9.79
C ARG A 78 6.31 3.95 9.64
N ILE A 79 6.88 3.44 8.55
CA ILE A 79 8.32 3.52 8.26
C ILE A 79 8.76 4.97 8.07
N ALA A 80 8.03 5.73 7.26
CA ALA A 80 8.35 7.12 6.95
C ALA A 80 8.32 7.98 8.22
N ILE A 81 7.26 7.85 9.04
CA ILE A 81 7.15 8.58 10.32
C ILE A 81 8.25 8.16 11.31
N SER A 82 8.61 6.88 11.35
CA SER A 82 9.65 6.38 12.27
C SER A 82 11.09 6.60 11.79
N THR A 83 11.32 7.29 10.66
CA THR A 83 12.65 7.52 10.10
C THR A 83 13.01 9.01 10.22
N PRO A 84 13.69 9.46 11.30
CA PRO A 84 13.95 10.87 11.56
C PRO A 84 14.70 11.61 10.44
N SER A 85 15.59 10.92 9.71
CA SER A 85 16.36 11.49 8.61
C SER A 85 15.47 12.01 7.46
N LEU A 86 14.26 11.48 7.28
CA LEU A 86 13.29 11.98 6.31
C LEU A 86 12.74 13.37 6.68
N TRP A 87 12.82 13.73 7.95
CA TRP A 87 12.21 14.92 8.54
C TRP A 87 13.24 15.95 8.99
N ALA A 88 14.51 15.75 8.66
CA ALA A 88 15.61 16.63 9.05
C ALA A 88 15.49 18.05 8.44
N GLY A 89 14.67 18.22 7.40
CA GLY A 89 14.33 19.53 6.84
C GLY A 89 13.03 19.51 6.03
N ILE A 90 12.15 20.46 6.30
CA ILE A 90 10.93 20.73 5.52
C ILE A 90 10.77 22.24 5.37
N ARG A 91 10.56 22.70 4.14
CA ARG A 91 10.30 24.12 3.85
C ARG A 91 8.81 24.42 3.97
N ILE A 92 8.45 25.31 4.89
CA ILE A 92 7.08 25.82 5.02
C ILE A 92 7.01 27.17 4.32
N GLU A 93 6.06 27.31 3.40
CA GLU A 93 5.79 28.55 2.68
C GLU A 93 4.55 29.20 3.31
N PHE A 94 4.66 30.48 3.69
CA PHE A 94 3.54 31.25 4.22
C PHE A 94 2.82 31.96 3.06
N PRO A 95 1.48 31.89 2.98
CA PRO A 95 0.75 32.68 2.00
C PRO A 95 0.92 34.18 2.31
N SER A 96 1.23 34.95 1.27
CA SER A 96 1.38 36.41 1.29
C SER A 96 0.09 37.15 1.58
#